data_AF-A0A938EL33-F1
#
_entry.id   AF-A0A938EL33-F1
#
_cell.length_a   1.000
_cell.length_b   1.000
_cell.length_c   1.000
_cell.angle_alpha   90.00
_cell.angle_beta   90.00
_cell.angle_gamma   90.00
#
_symmetry.space_group_name_H-M   'P 1'
#
loop_
_entity.id
_entity.type
_entity.pdbx_description
1 polymer ?
#
loop_
_entity_poly.entity_id
_entity_poly.type
_entity_poly.pdbx_seq_one_letter_code
_entity_poly.pdbx_strand_id
1 'polypeptide(L)' 'MDIDVNALRALVREKDLSWDLVVDSIEQALLMAYQRTEGAAADARVELDRKTGHVTVW' A
#
# COMPACT_ATOMS: atom_id res chain seq x y z
N MET A 1 9.30 -3.31 1.94
CA MET A 1 9.08 -3.32 0.46
C MET A 1 8.91 -1.89 0.03
N ASP A 2 9.35 -1.50 -1.17
CA ASP A 2 9.28 -0.11 -1.63
C ASP A 2 8.48 0.00 -2.92
N ILE A 3 7.62 1.02 -2.98
CA ILE A 3 6.79 1.37 -4.14
C ILE A 3 7.29 2.69 -4.71
N ASP A 4 7.46 2.79 -6.03
CA ASP A 4 7.78 4.08 -6.66
C ASP A 4 6.57 5.02 -6.60
N VAL A 5 6.62 5.97 -5.66
CA VAL A 5 5.57 6.97 -5.43
C VAL A 5 5.41 7.90 -6.62
N ASN A 6 6.48 8.20 -7.38
CA ASN A 6 6.38 9.08 -8.54
C ASN A 6 5.62 8.41 -9.67
N ALA A 7 5.94 7.15 -9.95
CA ALA A 7 5.20 6.34 -10.92
C ALA A 7 3.73 6.18 -10.51
N LEU A 8 3.48 5.90 -9.22
CA LEU A 8 2.11 5.77 -8.71
C LEU A 8 1.34 7.09 -8.85
N ARG A 9 1.91 8.23 -8.46
CA ARG A 9 1.27 9.56 -8.61
C ARG A 9 0.97 9.91 -10.07
N ALA A 10 1.89 9.57 -10.98
CA ALA A 10 1.67 9.76 -12.41
C ALA A 10 0.46 8.97 -12.91
N LEU A 11 0.36 7.68 -12.52
CA LEU A 11 -0.77 6.82 -12.86
C LEU A 11 -2.09 7.34 -12.28
N VAL A 12 -2.10 7.72 -10.99
CA VAL A 12 -3.29 8.27 -10.32
C VAL A 12 -3.79 9.50 -11.05
N ARG A 13 -2.89 10.41 -11.45
CA ARG A 13 -3.24 11.59 -12.23
C ARG A 13 -3.73 11.25 -13.63
N GLU A 14 -3.08 10.33 -14.34
CA GLU A 14 -3.48 9.91 -15.69
C GLU A 14 -4.88 9.28 -15.70
N LYS A 15 -5.21 8.52 -14.66
CA LYS A 15 -6.49 7.82 -14.51
C LYS A 15 -7.56 8.63 -13.77
N ASP A 16 -7.27 9.89 -13.41
CA ASP A 16 -8.15 10.78 -12.64
C ASP A 16 -8.68 10.11 -11.34
N LEU A 17 -7.79 9.46 -10.61
CA LEU A 17 -8.10 8.75 -9.37
C LEU A 17 -7.80 9.61 -8.14
N SER A 18 -8.44 9.29 -7.01
CA SER A 18 -8.07 9.85 -5.71
C SER A 18 -6.78 9.20 -5.20
N TRP A 19 -5.77 10.01 -4.90
CA TRP A 19 -4.51 9.54 -4.31
C TRP A 19 -4.74 8.80 -2.99
N ASP A 20 -5.58 9.35 -2.12
CA ASP A 20 -5.87 8.75 -0.81
C ASP A 20 -6.52 7.39 -0.97
N LEU A 21 -7.51 7.28 -1.86
CA LEU A 21 -8.19 6.01 -2.12
C LEU A 21 -7.23 4.94 -2.65
N VAL A 22 -6.28 5.32 -3.51
CA VAL A 22 -5.31 4.39 -4.08
C VAL A 22 -4.34 3.89 -3.01
N VAL A 23 -3.84 4.78 -2.15
CA VAL A 23 -2.98 4.41 -1.03
C VAL A 23 -3.71 3.44 -0.09
N ASP A 24 -4.93 3.80 0.33
CA ASP A 24 -5.71 2.97 1.25
C ASP A 24 -6.02 1.59 0.64
N SER A 25 -6.32 1.55 -0.67
CA SER A 25 -6.57 0.29 -1.39
C SER A 25 -5.32 -0.59 -1.47
N ILE A 26 -4.13 0.01 -1.65
CA ILE A 26 -2.86 -0.72 -1.67
C ILE A 26 -2.56 -1.30 -0.28
N GLU A 27 -2.70 -0.51 0.78
CA GLU A 27 -2.51 -0.98 2.16
C GLU A 27 -3.43 -2.17 2.47
N GLN A 28 -4.72 -2.08 2.10
CA GLN A 28 -5.69 -3.18 2.25
C GLN A 28 -5.29 -4.42 1.46
N ALA A 29 -4.93 -4.27 0.18
CA ALA A 29 -4.52 -5.39 -0.67
C ALA A 29 -3.28 -6.10 -0.12
N LEU A 30 -2.30 -5.34 0.38
CA LEU A 30 -1.09 -5.87 0.98
C LEU A 30 -1.36 -6.55 2.32
N LEU A 31 -2.24 -6.00 3.15
CA LEU A 31 -2.66 -6.64 4.39
C LEU A 31 -3.33 -7.99 4.11
N MET A 32 -4.25 -8.03 3.14
CA MET A 32 -4.89 -9.29 2.72
C MET A 32 -3.88 -10.30 2.18
N ALA A 33 -2.86 -9.85 1.45
CA ALA A 33 -1.79 -10.72 0.97
C ALA A 33 -0.95 -11.28 2.12
N TYR A 34 -0.58 -10.42 3.08
CA TYR A 34 0.16 -10.82 4.28
C TYR A 34 -0.62 -11.83 5.12
N GLN A 35 -1.92 -11.62 5.34
CA GLN A 35 -2.79 -12.52 6.10
C GLN A 35 -2.92 -13.94 5.48
N ARG A 36 -2.59 -14.10 4.19
CA ARG A 36 -2.57 -15.42 3.53
C ARG A 36 -1.25 -16.17 3.70
N THR A 37 -0.26 -15.57 4.35
CA THR A 37 1.02 -16.21 4.64
C THR A 37 0.93 -17.03 5.94
N GLU A 38 1.67 -18.15 5.99
CA GLU A 38 1.73 -18.96 7.21
C GLU A 38 2.40 -18.17 8.34
N GLY A 39 1.78 -18.19 9.53
CA GLY A 39 2.28 -17.47 10.70
C GLY A 39 2.01 -15.97 10.71
N ALA A 40 1.14 -15.46 9.83
CA ALA A 40 0.72 -14.06 9.84
C ALA A 40 0.12 -13.66 11.20
N ALA A 41 0.54 -12.49 11.70
CA ALA A 41 -0.06 -11.92 12.90
C ALA A 41 -1.53 -11.54 12.65
N ALA A 42 -2.41 -11.91 13.59
CA ALA A 42 -3.86 -11.70 13.45
C ALA A 42 -4.25 -10.21 13.38
N ASP A 43 -3.57 -9.39 14.18
CA ASP A 43 -3.82 -7.95 14.28
C ASP A 43 -2.80 -7.11 13.49
N ALA A 44 -2.22 -7.71 12.45
CA ALA A 44 -1.23 -7.03 11.64
C ALA A 44 -1.80 -5.79 10.95
N ARG A 45 -0.95 -4.78 10.76
CA ARG A 45 -1.30 -3.56 10.02
C ARG A 45 -0.28 -3.28 8.94
N VAL A 46 -0.74 -2.86 7.77
CA VAL A 46 0.12 -2.37 6.70
C VAL A 46 0.02 -0.85 6.62
N GLU A 47 1.17 -0.20 6.43
CA GLU A 47 1.27 1.24 6.21
C GLU A 47 2.21 1.53 5.04
N LEU A 48 1.75 2.39 4.12
CA LEU A 48 2.52 2.92 3.00
C LEU A 48 2.90 4.37 3.28
N ASP A 49 4.19 4.63 3.41
CA ASP A 49 4.70 6.00 3.48
C ASP A 49 4.46 6.71 2.14
N ARG A 50 3.59 7.72 2.18
CA ARG A 50 3.13 8.49 1.00
C ARG A 50 4.20 9.37 0.36
N LYS A 51 5.36 9.52 1.00
CA LYS A 51 6.51 10.30 0.53
C LYS A 51 7.59 9.38 -0.02
N THR A 52 7.95 8.35 0.73
CA THR A 52 9.09 7.46 0.40
C THR A 52 8.67 6.24 -0.40
N GLY A 53 7.42 5.81 -0.26
CA GLY A 53 6.91 4.57 -0.84
C GLY A 53 7.25 3.33 -0.02
N HIS A 54 7.85 3.51 1.15
CA HIS A 54 8.21 2.41 2.03
C HIS A 54 6.95 1.80 2.64
N VAL A 55 6.83 0.48 2.51
CA VAL A 55 5.76 -0.31 3.11
C VAL A 55 6.29 -1.03 4.35
N THR A 56 5.61 -0.78 5.46
CA THR A 56 5.84 -1.45 6.75
C THR A 56 4.65 -2.34 7.10
N VAL A 57 4.95 -3.53 7.63
CA VAL A 57 3.94 -4.41 8.26
C VAL A 57 4.26 -4.44 9.75
N TRP A 58 3.28 -4.07 10.56
CA TRP A 58 3.32 -4.07 12.02
C TRP A 58 2.70 -5.35 12.58
#